data_AF-A0A812NHX9-F1
#
_entry.id   AF-A0A812NHX9-F1
#
_cell.length_a   1.000
_cell.length_b   1.000
_cell.length_c   1.000
_cell.angle_alpha   90.00
_cell.angle_beta   90.00
_cell.angle_gamma   90.00
#
_symmetry.space_group_name_H-M   'P 1'
#
loop_
_entity.id
_entity.type
_entity.pdbx_description
1 polymer ?
#
loop_
_entity_poly.entity_id
_entity_poly.type
_entity_poly.pdbx_seq_one_letter_code
_entity_poly.pdbx_strand_id
1 'polypeptide(L)'
;MTCIEFELQAANIFTRNTVLGTGKVQLAMVRQRPNHTYVRKQIQLTLEHKLTSKLTVTVFCYGEGDKPPAPDDAQDNKEEVEAHLNDLTTAVIGDAGNKNQFNQFYHLFVQVHRAEHLGGGEKTYNPYVSVEFNGHELRSPAARDTHTLAFDEQFRIPVTTPLFQDSIVIRIWDSGKWMGDEIIVQGRLSFSLLRMHALAPKWFNFYGFKSDE
;
A
#
# COMPACT_ATOMS: atom_id res chain seq x y z
N MET A 1 -7.63 4.33 -8.64
CA MET A 1 -7.64 4.92 -7.28
C MET A 1 -6.86 6.21 -7.32
N THR A 2 -7.45 7.32 -6.86
CA THR A 2 -6.84 8.65 -6.85
C THR A 2 -6.13 8.92 -5.51
N CYS A 3 -4.89 9.39 -5.57
CA CYS A 3 -4.07 9.76 -4.40
C CYS A 3 -3.30 11.05 -4.68
N ILE A 4 -2.94 11.76 -3.61
CA ILE A 4 -1.97 12.86 -3.66
C ILE A 4 -0.60 12.30 -3.27
N GLU A 5 0.41 12.55 -4.10
CA GLU A 5 1.80 12.20 -3.83
C GLU A 5 2.56 13.44 -3.37
N PHE A 6 3.34 13.28 -2.30
CA PHE A 6 4.20 14.29 -1.72
C PHE A 6 5.64 13.86 -1.93
N GLU A 7 6.45 14.74 -2.51
CA GLU A 7 7.89 14.55 -2.67
C GLU A 7 8.63 15.69 -1.96
N LEU A 8 9.45 15.34 -0.98
CA LEU A 8 10.29 16.30 -0.28
C LEU A 8 11.68 16.31 -0.93
N GLN A 9 12.15 17.49 -1.33
CA GLN A 9 13.45 17.67 -1.98
C GLN A 9 14.33 18.68 -1.23
N ALA A 10 15.62 18.40 -1.14
CA ALA A 10 16.63 19.38 -0.76
C ALA A 10 16.93 20.30 -1.95
N ALA A 11 16.75 21.60 -1.76
CA ALA A 11 17.09 22.60 -2.76
C ALA A 11 18.61 22.78 -2.85
N ASN A 12 19.20 22.35 -3.97
CA ASN A 12 20.62 22.49 -4.23
C ASN A 12 20.87 23.66 -5.19
N ILE A 13 21.92 24.46 -4.92
CA ILE A 13 22.20 25.68 -5.70
C ILE A 13 22.95 25.38 -7.00
N PHE A 14 23.84 24.36 -6.98
CA PHE A 14 24.74 24.05 -8.10
C PHE A 14 24.43 22.71 -8.78
N THR A 15 23.58 21.88 -8.18
CA THR A 15 23.22 20.54 -8.67
C THR A 15 21.70 20.38 -8.67
N ARG A 16 21.21 19.28 -9.25
CA ARG A 16 19.79 18.92 -9.16
C ARG A 16 19.39 18.71 -7.70
N ASN A 17 18.15 19.03 -7.38
CA ASN A 17 17.60 18.79 -6.06
C ASN A 17 17.66 17.30 -5.70
N THR A 18 17.98 17.01 -4.44
CA THR A 18 18.05 15.64 -3.94
C THR A 18 16.72 15.28 -3.30
N VAL A 19 16.11 14.17 -3.71
CA VAL A 19 14.89 13.67 -3.06
C VAL A 19 15.23 13.15 -1.67
N LEU A 20 14.54 13.68 -0.66
CA LEU A 20 14.68 13.31 0.76
C LEU A 20 13.64 12.27 1.20
N GLY A 21 12.54 12.16 0.47
CA GLY A 21 11.54 11.12 0.67
C GLY A 21 10.23 11.42 -0.03
N THR A 22 9.46 10.37 -0.28
CA THR A 22 8.14 10.43 -0.89
C THR A 22 7.09 9.83 0.04
N GLY A 23 5.84 10.32 -0.05
CA GLY A 23 4.72 9.82 0.72
C GLY A 23 3.41 10.01 -0.05
N LYS A 24 2.38 9.21 0.25
CA LYS A 24 1.11 9.25 -0.47
C LYS A 24 -0.06 9.35 0.50
N VAL A 25 -1.08 10.10 0.11
CA VAL A 25 -2.36 10.19 0.81
C VAL A 25 -3.47 9.76 -0.14
N GLN A 26 -4.24 8.74 0.23
CA GLN A 26 -5.38 8.29 -0.55
C GLN A 26 -6.57 9.23 -0.38
N LEU A 27 -7.10 9.75 -1.48
CA LEU A 27 -8.22 10.70 -1.43
C LEU A 27 -9.52 10.05 -0.93
N ALA A 28 -9.71 8.75 -1.20
CA ALA A 28 -10.85 8.00 -0.69
C ALA A 28 -10.92 8.01 0.85
N MET A 29 -9.78 7.90 1.54
CA MET A 29 -9.71 7.97 3.00
C MET A 29 -10.01 9.37 3.53
N VAL A 30 -9.56 10.41 2.82
CA VAL A 30 -9.88 11.80 3.17
C VAL A 30 -11.38 12.05 2.99
N ARG A 31 -11.98 11.55 1.90
CA ARG A 31 -13.41 11.71 1.57
C ARG A 31 -14.34 10.94 2.51
N GLN A 32 -13.90 9.83 3.09
CA GLN A 32 -14.70 9.12 4.10
C GLN A 32 -14.84 9.88 5.43
N ARG A 33 -14.08 10.96 5.64
CA ARG A 33 -14.18 11.79 6.84
C ARG A 33 -15.46 12.64 6.81
N PRO A 34 -16.11 12.92 7.96
CA PRO A 34 -17.28 13.80 8.04
C PRO A 34 -17.06 15.17 7.38
N ASN A 35 -15.87 15.76 7.57
CA ASN A 35 -15.52 17.07 7.00
C ASN A 35 -14.68 16.98 5.73
N HIS A 36 -14.53 15.77 5.17
CA HIS A 36 -13.67 15.47 4.03
C HIS A 36 -12.24 16.05 4.12
N THR A 37 -11.69 16.05 5.34
CA THR A 37 -10.46 16.80 5.66
C THR A 37 -9.49 15.99 6.53
N TYR A 38 -8.20 16.11 6.23
CA TYR A 38 -7.08 15.87 7.14
C TYR A 38 -6.51 17.21 7.58
N VAL A 39 -6.63 17.56 8.85
CA VAL A 39 -6.00 18.77 9.40
C VAL A 39 -4.72 18.39 10.14
N ARG A 40 -3.59 19.01 9.77
CA ARG A 40 -2.29 18.90 10.44
C ARG A 40 -1.87 17.45 10.74
N LYS A 41 -2.13 16.53 9.81
CA LYS A 41 -1.76 15.12 9.96
C LYS A 41 -0.31 14.89 9.57
N GLN A 42 0.42 14.16 10.40
CA GLN A 42 1.78 13.72 10.06
C GLN A 42 1.72 12.51 9.14
N ILE A 43 2.22 12.66 7.92
CA ILE A 43 2.48 11.57 7.00
C ILE A 43 3.95 11.16 7.07
N GLN A 44 4.22 9.88 6.88
CA GLN A 44 5.57 9.34 6.84
C GLN A 44 6.10 9.40 5.42
N LEU A 45 7.35 9.85 5.26
CA LEU A 45 8.06 9.87 3.98
C LEU A 45 9.12 8.77 3.96
N THR A 46 9.21 8.07 2.84
CA THR A 46 10.16 6.99 2.62
C THR A 46 11.09 7.31 1.47
N LEU A 47 12.36 6.91 1.58
CA LEU A 47 13.33 6.92 0.50
C LEU A 47 13.97 5.53 0.47
N GLU A 48 13.99 4.87 -0.69
CA GLU A 48 14.57 3.53 -0.86
C GLU A 48 14.11 2.54 0.23
N HIS A 49 12.80 2.53 0.50
CA HIS A 49 12.18 1.64 1.49
C HIS A 49 12.56 1.89 2.96
N LYS A 50 13.20 3.03 3.27
CA LYS A 50 13.52 3.47 4.63
C LYS A 50 12.68 4.68 5.00
N LEU A 51 12.12 4.67 6.20
CA LEU A 51 11.50 5.86 6.79
C LEU A 51 12.56 6.94 6.99
N THR A 52 12.44 8.06 6.29
CA THR A 52 13.41 9.17 6.38
C THR A 52 12.90 10.34 7.20
N SER A 53 11.63 10.69 7.06
CA SER A 53 11.10 11.91 7.64
C SER A 53 9.57 11.86 7.82
N LYS A 54 9.05 12.89 8.48
CA LYS A 54 7.60 13.08 8.67
C LYS A 54 7.22 14.45 8.13
N LEU A 55 6.15 14.52 7.34
CA LEU A 55 5.60 15.76 6.81
C LEU A 55 4.22 16.01 7.44
N THR A 56 3.99 17.21 7.96
CA THR A 56 2.67 17.59 8.47
C THR A 56 1.87 18.23 7.34
N VAL A 57 0.73 17.63 6.98
CA VAL A 57 -0.11 18.08 5.87
C VAL A 57 -1.53 18.37 6.33
N THR A 58 -2.13 19.35 5.66
CA THR A 58 -3.58 19.56 5.69
C THR A 58 -4.12 19.28 4.28
N VAL A 59 -5.06 18.35 4.15
CA VAL A 59 -5.62 17.91 2.86
C VAL A 59 -7.13 18.01 2.93
N PHE A 60 -7.73 18.62 1.92
CA PHE A 60 -9.17 18.74 1.78
C PHE A 60 -9.62 18.03 0.49
N CYS A 61 -10.72 17.28 0.52
CA CYS A 61 -11.19 16.50 -0.62
C CYS A 61 -12.69 16.71 -0.88
N TYR A 62 -13.04 17.67 -1.74
CA TYR A 62 -14.43 18.01 -2.07
C TYR A 62 -14.83 17.59 -3.48
N GLY A 63 -16.09 17.24 -3.66
CA GLY A 63 -16.74 17.05 -4.95
C GLY A 63 -17.91 18.02 -5.18
N GLU A 64 -18.67 17.77 -6.24
CA GLU A 64 -19.85 18.57 -6.57
C GLU A 64 -20.91 18.49 -5.46
N GLY A 65 -21.30 19.65 -4.92
CA GLY A 65 -22.30 19.76 -3.85
C GLY A 65 -21.74 19.84 -2.43
N ASP A 66 -20.43 19.61 -2.24
CA ASP A 66 -19.81 19.72 -0.92
C ASP A 66 -19.55 21.18 -0.56
N LYS A 67 -19.74 21.54 0.72
CA LYS A 67 -19.42 22.88 1.23
C LYS A 67 -17.91 22.95 1.53
N PRO A 68 -17.17 23.93 0.99
CA PRO A 68 -15.77 24.13 1.35
C PRO A 68 -15.67 24.54 2.83
N PRO A 69 -14.56 24.23 3.51
CA PRO A 69 -14.40 24.39 4.94
C PRO A 69 -14.19 25.87 5.24
N ALA A 70 -14.85 26.38 6.28
CA ALA A 70 -14.54 27.70 6.78
C ALA A 70 -13.19 27.66 7.52
N PRO A 71 -12.44 28.79 7.59
CA PRO A 71 -11.18 28.86 8.33
C PRO A 71 -11.30 28.41 9.81
N ASP A 72 -12.49 28.56 10.40
CA ASP A 72 -12.79 28.19 11.79
C ASP A 72 -13.13 26.69 11.95
N ASP A 73 -13.45 25.96 10.88
CA ASP A 73 -13.69 24.51 10.92
C ASP A 73 -12.38 23.70 11.03
N ALA A 74 -11.23 24.38 10.95
CA ALA A 74 -9.91 23.79 11.19
C ALA A 74 -9.59 23.59 12.68
N GLN A 75 -10.52 23.96 13.57
CA GLN A 75 -10.35 23.92 15.01
C GLN A 75 -10.52 22.49 15.55
N ASP A 76 -9.39 21.78 15.56
CA ASP A 76 -9.06 20.67 16.45
C ASP A 76 -10.19 19.67 16.74
N ASN A 77 -10.62 18.89 15.73
CA ASN A 77 -11.36 17.64 15.96
C ASN A 77 -10.43 16.57 16.58
N LYS A 78 -9.87 16.85 17.76
CA LYS A 78 -9.26 15.83 18.62
C LYS A 78 -10.33 14.88 19.16
N GLU A 79 -11.53 15.38 19.45
CA GLU A 79 -12.60 14.62 20.09
C GLU A 79 -13.40 13.73 19.11
N GLU A 80 -13.73 14.21 17.90
CA GLU A 80 -14.46 13.39 16.92
C GLU A 80 -13.59 12.27 16.31
N VAL A 81 -12.28 12.44 16.30
CA VAL A 81 -11.34 11.41 15.84
C VAL A 81 -11.29 10.24 16.80
N GLU A 82 -11.40 10.47 18.11
CA GLU A 82 -11.56 9.38 19.07
C GLU A 82 -12.92 8.69 18.91
N ALA A 83 -14.02 9.41 18.73
CA ALA A 83 -15.35 8.81 18.60
C ALA A 83 -15.48 7.92 17.36
N HIS A 84 -15.00 8.35 16.18
CA HIS A 84 -15.16 7.57 14.95
C HIS A 84 -14.09 6.47 14.76
N LEU A 85 -12.89 6.65 15.33
CA LEU A 85 -11.94 5.54 15.46
C LEU A 85 -12.42 4.52 16.48
N ASN A 86 -13.03 4.97 17.59
CA ASN A 86 -13.68 4.11 18.56
C ASN A 86 -14.84 3.34 17.93
N ASP A 87 -15.64 3.93 17.02
CA ASP A 87 -16.75 3.22 16.38
C ASP A 87 -16.26 2.11 15.42
N LEU A 88 -15.19 2.38 14.66
CA LEU A 88 -14.52 1.39 13.81
C LEU A 88 -13.75 0.32 14.60
N THR A 89 -13.29 0.60 15.83
CA THR A 89 -12.66 -0.39 16.72
C THR A 89 -13.67 -1.14 17.58
N THR A 90 -14.78 -0.50 17.99
CA THR A 90 -15.88 -1.11 18.76
C THR A 90 -16.66 -2.11 17.90
N ALA A 91 -16.75 -1.86 16.59
CA ALA A 91 -17.30 -2.83 15.64
C ALA A 91 -16.38 -4.05 15.40
N VAL A 92 -15.10 -4.01 15.82
CA VAL A 92 -14.11 -5.04 15.47
C VAL A 92 -13.49 -5.75 16.67
N ILE A 93 -13.42 -5.18 17.87
CA ILE A 93 -12.75 -5.82 19.01
C ILE A 93 -13.47 -5.50 20.32
N GLY A 94 -14.05 -6.53 20.92
CA GLY A 94 -14.41 -6.50 22.33
C GLY A 94 -13.17 -6.30 23.21
N ASP A 95 -13.37 -5.46 24.21
CA ASP A 95 -12.57 -5.29 25.42
C ASP A 95 -11.58 -4.12 25.46
N ALA A 96 -11.67 -3.41 26.58
CA ALA A 96 -11.21 -2.07 26.82
C ALA A 96 -9.75 -2.03 27.33
N GLY A 97 -9.07 -0.90 27.12
CA GLY A 97 -8.16 -0.41 28.15
C GLY A 97 -6.70 -0.09 27.79
N ASN A 98 -6.28 -0.01 26.53
CA ASN A 98 -4.89 0.36 26.24
C ASN A 98 -4.74 1.56 25.29
N LYS A 99 -4.53 2.75 25.88
CA LYS A 99 -4.32 4.06 25.23
C LYS A 99 -2.96 4.20 24.50
N ASN A 100 -2.25 3.10 24.23
CA ASN A 100 -0.94 3.06 23.56
C ASN A 100 -1.00 2.58 22.08
N GLN A 101 -2.19 2.53 21.45
CA GLN A 101 -2.39 1.94 20.11
C GLN A 101 -1.89 2.77 18.92
N PHE A 102 -1.22 3.91 19.12
CA PHE A 102 -0.72 4.74 18.01
C PHE A 102 0.55 4.21 17.33
N ASN A 103 1.09 3.07 17.77
CA ASN A 103 2.31 2.48 17.23
C ASN A 103 2.29 0.94 17.32
N GLN A 104 1.25 0.31 16.76
CA GLN A 104 1.21 -1.15 16.67
C GLN A 104 2.15 -1.64 15.57
N PHE A 105 2.99 -2.60 15.93
CA PHE A 105 3.90 -3.29 15.04
C PHE A 105 3.27 -4.62 14.64
N TYR A 106 3.17 -4.84 13.33
CA TYR A 106 2.69 -6.06 12.72
C TYR A 106 3.79 -6.67 11.86
N HIS A 107 3.68 -7.97 11.63
CA HIS A 107 4.34 -8.63 10.52
C HIS A 107 3.28 -9.10 9.54
N LEU A 108 3.34 -8.56 8.32
CA LEU A 108 2.58 -9.09 7.21
C LEU A 108 3.34 -10.28 6.64
N PHE A 109 2.69 -11.45 6.65
CA PHE A 109 3.20 -12.65 6.03
C PHE A 109 2.43 -12.91 4.73
N VAL A 110 3.13 -13.01 3.62
CA VAL A 110 2.56 -13.38 2.31
C VAL A 110 3.20 -14.69 1.88
N GLN A 111 2.43 -15.77 1.92
CA GLN A 111 2.85 -17.08 1.45
C GLN A 111 2.42 -17.27 -0.01
N VAL A 112 3.38 -17.49 -0.89
CA VAL A 112 3.13 -17.81 -2.30
C VAL A 112 3.43 -19.28 -2.50
N HIS A 113 2.39 -20.10 -2.66
CA HIS A 113 2.54 -21.54 -2.80
C HIS A 113 2.98 -21.92 -4.21
N ARG A 114 2.15 -21.63 -5.21
CA ARG A 114 2.43 -22.01 -6.60
C ARG A 114 1.69 -21.10 -7.58
N ALA A 115 2.21 -21.06 -8.80
CA ALA A 115 1.53 -20.53 -9.97
C ALA A 115 1.40 -21.63 -11.03
N GLU A 116 0.26 -21.68 -11.69
CA GLU A 116 -0.05 -22.67 -12.73
C GLU A 116 -0.60 -21.95 -13.96
N HIS A 117 -0.29 -22.47 -15.15
CA HIS A 117 -0.77 -21.96 -16.44
C HIS A 117 -0.45 -20.48 -16.69
N LEU A 118 0.76 -20.04 -16.31
CA LEU A 118 1.23 -18.68 -16.58
C LEU A 118 1.18 -18.41 -18.09
N GLY A 119 0.54 -17.31 -18.47
CA GLY A 119 0.42 -16.91 -19.89
C GLY A 119 -0.67 -17.62 -20.70
N GLY A 120 -1.39 -18.59 -20.13
CA GLY A 120 -2.55 -19.23 -20.79
C GLY A 120 -2.26 -20.03 -22.06
N GLY A 121 -0.98 -20.30 -22.39
CA GLY A 121 -0.56 -21.04 -23.59
C GLY A 121 0.74 -21.82 -23.39
N GLU A 122 1.37 -22.27 -24.49
CA GLU A 122 2.64 -23.05 -24.46
C GLU A 122 3.89 -22.19 -24.17
N LYS A 123 3.73 -20.86 -24.04
CA LYS A 123 4.84 -19.95 -23.75
C LYS A 123 5.42 -20.24 -22.37
N THR A 124 6.73 -20.44 -22.32
CA THR A 124 7.49 -20.54 -21.07
C THR A 124 8.03 -19.18 -20.66
N TYR A 125 8.20 -18.99 -19.35
CA TYR A 125 8.70 -17.76 -18.74
C TYR A 125 9.87 -18.08 -17.81
N ASN A 126 10.59 -17.06 -17.36
CA ASN A 126 11.53 -17.14 -16.23
C ASN A 126 10.89 -16.50 -14.98
N PRO A 127 9.86 -17.13 -14.38
CA PRO A 127 9.01 -16.45 -13.44
C PRO A 127 9.69 -16.18 -12.10
N TYR A 128 9.48 -14.99 -11.56
CA TYR A 128 9.68 -14.69 -10.14
C TYR A 128 8.48 -13.91 -9.59
N VAL A 129 8.27 -13.99 -8.28
CA VAL A 129 7.20 -13.24 -7.60
C VAL A 129 7.78 -12.07 -6.82
N SER A 130 7.12 -10.92 -6.85
CA SER A 130 7.40 -9.80 -5.94
C SER A 130 6.18 -9.42 -5.11
N VAL A 131 6.43 -8.99 -3.88
CA VAL A 131 5.44 -8.46 -2.95
C VAL A 131 5.86 -7.06 -2.55
N GLU A 132 5.01 -6.09 -2.85
CA GLU A 132 5.21 -4.68 -2.53
C GLU A 132 4.14 -4.22 -1.52
N PHE A 133 4.57 -3.67 -0.40
CA PHE A 133 3.65 -3.06 0.57
C PHE A 133 4.33 -1.99 1.42
N ASN A 134 3.66 -0.85 1.60
CA ASN A 134 4.09 0.26 2.45
C ASN A 134 5.54 0.69 2.18
N GLY A 135 5.87 0.81 0.90
CA GLY A 135 7.22 1.14 0.47
C GLY A 135 8.25 0.07 0.82
N HIS A 136 7.91 -1.20 1.02
CA HIS A 136 8.84 -2.33 0.96
C HIS A 136 8.56 -3.14 -0.30
N GLU A 137 9.60 -3.60 -1.00
CA GLU A 137 9.48 -4.58 -2.08
C GLU A 137 10.43 -5.75 -1.83
N LEU A 138 9.88 -6.97 -1.84
CA LEU A 138 10.63 -8.21 -1.71
C LEU A 138 10.34 -9.08 -2.93
N ARG A 139 11.32 -9.88 -3.37
CA ARG A 139 11.19 -10.76 -4.54
C ARG A 139 11.80 -12.14 -4.30
N SER A 140 11.22 -13.16 -4.94
CA SER A 140 11.78 -14.50 -4.98
C SER A 140 12.93 -14.60 -5.98
N PRO A 141 13.71 -15.69 -5.95
CA PRO A 141 14.53 -16.09 -7.08
C PRO A 141 13.68 -16.32 -8.34
N ALA A 142 14.29 -16.11 -9.51
CA ALA A 142 13.67 -16.45 -10.79
C ALA A 142 13.89 -17.91 -11.13
N ALA A 143 12.82 -18.59 -11.53
CA ALA A 143 12.90 -19.89 -12.19
C ALA A 143 13.28 -19.73 -13.66
N ARG A 144 13.45 -20.86 -14.35
CA ARG A 144 13.82 -20.88 -15.77
C ARG A 144 12.81 -21.67 -16.59
N ASP A 145 12.48 -21.12 -17.75
CA ASP A 145 11.73 -21.76 -18.83
C ASP A 145 10.55 -22.63 -18.34
N THR A 146 9.67 -22.03 -17.53
CA THR A 146 8.49 -22.71 -16.99
C THR A 146 7.22 -21.86 -17.09
N HIS A 147 6.08 -22.53 -17.17
CA HIS A 147 4.74 -21.95 -17.10
C HIS A 147 3.97 -22.39 -15.84
N THR A 148 4.55 -23.30 -15.05
CA THR A 148 4.01 -23.79 -13.77
C THR A 148 5.15 -23.93 -12.77
N LEU A 149 5.01 -23.35 -11.58
CA LEU A 149 6.06 -23.31 -10.57
C LEU A 149 5.48 -23.41 -9.17
N ALA A 150 6.01 -24.32 -8.36
CA ALA A 150 5.90 -24.25 -6.91
C ALA A 150 6.94 -23.25 -6.40
N PHE A 151 6.47 -22.13 -5.85
CA PHE A 151 7.34 -21.15 -5.21
C PHE A 151 7.66 -21.59 -3.79
N ASP A 152 6.61 -21.91 -3.01
CA ASP A 152 6.67 -22.15 -1.57
C ASP A 152 7.45 -21.07 -0.79
N GLU A 153 7.37 -19.82 -1.28
CA GLU A 153 8.09 -18.67 -0.74
C GLU A 153 7.25 -17.92 0.29
N GLN A 154 7.91 -17.46 1.36
CA GLN A 154 7.30 -16.63 2.39
C GLN A 154 7.95 -15.25 2.45
N PHE A 155 7.15 -14.22 2.19
CA PHE A 155 7.56 -12.83 2.39
C PHE A 155 7.10 -12.33 3.75
N ARG A 156 8.03 -11.75 4.53
CA ARG A 156 7.74 -11.14 5.82
C ARG A 156 8.05 -9.66 5.76
N ILE A 157 7.02 -8.83 5.84
CA ILE A 157 7.13 -7.36 5.78
C ILE A 157 6.80 -6.80 7.17
N PRO A 158 7.70 -6.01 7.79
CA PRO A 158 7.38 -5.28 9.02
C PRO A 158 6.43 -4.12 8.69
N VAL A 159 5.41 -3.93 9.52
CA VAL A 159 4.36 -2.94 9.29
C VAL A 159 4.10 -2.16 10.57
N THR A 160 4.20 -0.84 10.50
CA THR A 160 3.93 0.05 11.64
C THR A 160 2.71 0.91 11.30
N THR A 161 1.68 0.86 12.14
CA THR A 161 0.49 1.70 11.98
C THR A 161 0.68 3.06 12.67
N PRO A 162 0.07 4.16 12.19
CA PRO A 162 -0.95 4.22 11.13
C PRO A 162 -0.37 4.13 9.71
N LEU A 163 -1.10 3.45 8.81
CA LEU A 163 -0.72 3.27 7.41
C LEU A 163 -1.50 4.23 6.51
N PHE A 164 -0.80 4.82 5.54
CA PHE A 164 -1.38 5.68 4.51
C PHE A 164 -1.60 4.95 3.18
N GLN A 165 -1.09 3.71 3.08
CA GLN A 165 -1.26 2.79 1.96
C GLN A 165 -1.92 1.51 2.44
N ASP A 166 -3.02 1.13 1.79
CA ASP A 166 -3.77 -0.09 2.13
C ASP A 166 -3.50 -1.26 1.16
N SER A 167 -2.96 -0.97 -0.03
CA SER A 167 -2.79 -1.99 -1.07
C SER A 167 -1.46 -2.72 -0.93
N ILE A 168 -1.53 -4.01 -0.62
CA ILE A 168 -0.47 -5.01 -0.82
C ILE A 168 -0.53 -5.42 -2.28
N VAL A 169 0.56 -5.24 -3.02
CA VAL A 169 0.64 -5.59 -4.44
C VAL A 169 1.49 -6.84 -4.58
N ILE A 170 0.97 -7.84 -5.28
CA ILE A 170 1.68 -9.09 -5.56
C ILE A 170 1.82 -9.19 -7.08
N ARG A 171 3.02 -9.42 -7.59
CA ARG A 171 3.29 -9.50 -9.03
C ARG A 171 4.05 -10.77 -9.36
N ILE A 172 3.76 -11.36 -10.52
CA ILE A 172 4.63 -12.36 -11.13
C ILE A 172 5.21 -11.74 -12.39
N TRP A 173 6.52 -11.86 -12.52
CA TRP A 173 7.33 -11.26 -13.57
C TRP A 173 7.97 -12.33 -14.42
N ASP A 174 8.24 -12.03 -15.69
CA ASP A 174 9.14 -12.77 -16.56
C ASP A 174 10.51 -12.11 -16.52
N SER A 175 11.53 -12.81 -16.01
CA SER A 175 12.88 -12.27 -15.99
C SER A 175 13.51 -12.30 -17.38
N GLY A 176 13.81 -11.11 -17.90
CA GLY A 176 14.45 -10.93 -19.20
C GLY A 176 15.97 -10.96 -19.08
N LYS A 177 16.64 -11.79 -19.90
CA LYS A 177 18.11 -11.80 -19.97
C LYS A 177 18.68 -10.58 -20.72
N TRP A 178 17.90 -10.00 -21.63
CA TRP A 178 18.31 -8.95 -22.56
C TRP A 178 17.34 -7.78 -22.64
N MET A 179 16.04 -8.05 -22.48
CA MET A 179 15.01 -7.02 -22.24
C MET A 179 14.78 -6.88 -20.74
N GLY A 180 14.24 -5.75 -20.30
CA GLY A 180 13.82 -5.57 -18.91
C GLY A 180 12.75 -6.59 -18.51
N ASP A 181 12.61 -6.79 -17.20
CA ASP A 181 11.61 -7.72 -16.66
C ASP A 181 10.19 -7.26 -17.03
N GLU A 182 9.35 -8.20 -17.45
CA GLU A 182 7.97 -7.93 -17.87
C GLU A 182 6.98 -8.47 -16.83
N ILE A 183 5.91 -7.73 -16.53
CA ILE A 183 4.86 -8.23 -15.63
C ILE A 183 4.01 -9.25 -16.40
N ILE A 184 4.02 -10.50 -15.96
CA ILE A 184 3.06 -11.51 -16.43
C ILE A 184 1.70 -11.22 -15.79
N VAL A 185 1.71 -10.94 -14.48
CA VAL A 185 0.46 -10.74 -13.73
C VAL A 185 0.61 -9.91 -12.46
N GLN A 186 -0.46 -9.21 -12.07
CA GLN A 186 -0.51 -8.37 -10.87
C GLN A 186 -1.83 -8.53 -10.12
N GLY A 187 -1.74 -8.79 -8.82
CA GLY A 187 -2.84 -8.79 -7.87
C GLY A 187 -2.69 -7.71 -6.80
N ARG A 188 -3.82 -7.32 -6.21
CA ARG A 188 -3.86 -6.36 -5.11
C ARG A 188 -4.74 -6.89 -3.98
N LEU A 189 -4.27 -6.74 -2.75
CA LEU A 189 -4.98 -7.09 -1.52
C LEU A 189 -5.05 -5.88 -0.59
N SER A 190 -6.13 -5.76 0.19
CA SER A 190 -6.27 -4.74 1.22
C SER A 190 -5.70 -5.24 2.54
N PHE A 191 -4.76 -4.49 3.11
CA PHE A 191 -4.20 -4.77 4.42
C PHE A 191 -5.25 -4.59 5.53
N SER A 192 -6.13 -3.60 5.41
CA SER A 192 -7.21 -3.35 6.36
C SER A 192 -8.19 -4.51 6.45
N LEU A 193 -8.53 -5.15 5.32
CA LEU A 193 -9.32 -6.39 5.31
C LEU A 193 -8.59 -7.56 5.96
N LEU A 194 -7.30 -7.72 5.64
CA LEU A 194 -6.44 -8.77 6.19
C LEU A 194 -6.22 -8.65 7.70
N ARG A 195 -6.18 -7.42 8.21
CA ARG A 195 -6.04 -7.15 9.64
C ARG A 195 -7.22 -7.69 10.45
N MET A 196 -8.43 -7.68 9.87
CA MET A 196 -9.62 -8.22 10.53
C MET A 196 -9.73 -9.74 10.36
N HIS A 197 -9.35 -10.25 9.19
CA HIS A 197 -9.48 -11.67 8.85
C HIS A 197 -8.27 -12.14 8.04
N ALA A 198 -7.48 -13.05 8.61
CA ALA A 198 -6.44 -13.72 7.85
C ALA A 198 -7.06 -14.44 6.66
N LEU A 199 -6.53 -14.20 5.46
CA LEU A 199 -6.99 -14.90 4.27
C LEU A 199 -6.51 -16.34 4.31
N ALA A 200 -7.45 -17.28 4.19
CA ALA A 200 -7.10 -18.67 3.93
C ALA A 200 -6.39 -18.80 2.57
N PRO A 201 -5.53 -19.82 2.39
CA PRO A 201 -4.92 -20.10 1.10
C PRO A 201 -6.00 -20.22 0.02
N LYS A 202 -5.88 -19.40 -1.02
CA LYS A 202 -6.83 -19.39 -2.13
C LYS A 202 -6.13 -19.08 -3.44
N TRP A 203 -6.72 -19.57 -4.52
CA TRP A 203 -6.29 -19.23 -5.86
C TRP A 203 -6.67 -17.79 -6.20
N PHE A 204 -5.72 -17.07 -6.78
CA PHE A 204 -5.97 -15.79 -7.43
C PHE A 204 -5.93 -16.04 -8.94
N ASN A 205 -7.11 -16.11 -9.53
CA ASN A 205 -7.24 -16.23 -10.97
C ASN A 205 -7.15 -14.84 -11.58
N PHE A 206 -6.27 -14.68 -12.55
CA PHE A 206 -6.06 -13.43 -13.23
C PHE A 206 -6.60 -13.56 -14.64
N TYR A 207 -7.73 -12.90 -14.89
CA TYR A 207 -8.39 -12.90 -16.18
C TYR A 207 -8.04 -11.59 -16.90
N GLY A 208 -7.44 -11.69 -18.10
CA GLY A 208 -7.39 -10.55 -19.03
C GLY A 208 -6.02 -9.91 -19.30
N PHE A 209 -4.97 -10.68 -19.57
CA PHE A 209 -3.81 -10.12 -20.28
C PHE A 209 -3.93 -10.43 -21.78
N LYS A 210 -4.28 -9.40 -22.57
CA LYS A 210 -3.92 -9.36 -24.00
C LYS A 210 -2.59 -8.59 -24.07
N SER A 211 -1.60 -9.17 -24.72
CA SER A 211 -0.31 -8.51 -24.99
C SER A 211 -0.41 -7.41 -26.06
N ASP A 212 -1.57 -7.27 -26.71
CA ASP A 212 -1.74 -6.54 -27.96
C ASP A 212 -2.75 -5.37 -27.85
N GLU A 213 -2.70 -4.57 -26.78
CA GLU A 213 -3.30 -3.22 -26.72
C GLU A 213 -2.35 -2.20 -26.08
#